data_AF-A0A924XBV1-F1
#
_entry.id   AF-A0A924XBV1-F1
#
_cell.length_a   1.000
_cell.length_b   1.000
_cell.length_c   1.000
_cell.angle_alpha   90.00
_cell.angle_beta   90.00
_cell.angle_gamma   90.00
#
_symmetry.space_group_name_H-M   'P 1'
#
loop_
_entity.id
_entity.type
_entity.pdbx_description
1 polymer ?
#
loop_
_entity_poly.entity_id
_entity_poly.type
_entity_poly.pdbx_seq_one_letter_code
_entity_poly.pdbx_strand_id
1 'polypeptide(L)'
;MAGHSQVRLFWRWLLAMPLRFGRTIIGFVIAYAGLGLAAYGVFRNASDSGTAQLLALLGLCVLLVVKLFERVARSRLHTSIGADLELGTLCVSASFVLIELTGGPGGLLYPITYALVAFLVSFHRLRVSAYFVVLILGTEGAINWVQPASADYRLLISHTSFVLLFSFLYAVFLRSEIAQRRSTMEREIGAHMQKISDEAKQFRLTSGLSLESREMSPEELAHRRRIGSVQAIHESFYNVLAVAERALTPHTVALLWLDSDDKKIVIKELRSQSDHVITKPISAAEGFIGAVTKRREPLVLTQLKPGHSGLVYYTHPQNVTDFAGV
;
A
#
# COMPACT_ATOMS: atom_id res chain seq x y z
N MET A 1 35.26 -4.68 15.77
CA MET A 1 34.62 -5.78 15.01
C MET A 1 33.30 -5.36 14.33
N ALA A 2 33.16 -4.13 13.81
CA ALA A 2 31.91 -3.65 13.18
C ALA A 2 31.97 -3.52 11.64
N GLY A 3 33.16 -3.64 11.02
CA GLY A 3 33.35 -3.42 9.57
C GLY A 3 32.94 -4.60 8.67
N HIS A 4 32.96 -5.84 9.17
CA HIS A 4 32.71 -7.02 8.33
C HIS A 4 31.22 -7.30 8.04
N SER A 5 30.29 -6.72 8.79
CA SER A 5 28.84 -6.89 8.56
C SER A 5 28.33 -5.97 7.44
N GLN A 6 28.82 -4.72 7.38
CA GLN A 6 28.44 -3.77 6.32
C GLN A 6 28.96 -4.19 4.95
N VAL A 7 30.18 -4.74 4.87
CA VAL A 7 30.76 -5.22 3.61
C VAL A 7 29.97 -6.41 3.04
N ARG A 8 29.47 -7.32 3.87
CA ARG A 8 28.62 -8.44 3.40
C ARG A 8 27.23 -7.99 2.94
N LEU A 9 26.65 -6.97 3.58
CA LEU A 9 25.39 -6.36 3.15
C LEU A 9 25.55 -5.64 1.81
N PHE A 10 26.67 -4.91 1.62
CA PHE A 10 27.00 -4.25 0.36
C PHE A 10 27.20 -5.27 -0.77
N TRP A 11 27.94 -6.36 -0.55
CA TRP A 11 28.13 -7.42 -1.55
C TRP A 11 26.84 -8.19 -1.87
N ARG A 12 25.99 -8.47 -0.89
CA ARG A 12 24.65 -9.05 -1.13
C ARG A 12 23.76 -8.10 -1.92
N TRP A 13 23.84 -6.80 -1.68
CA TRP A 13 23.10 -5.79 -2.42
C TRP A 13 23.61 -5.65 -3.86
N LEU A 14 24.93 -5.65 -4.05
CA LEU A 14 25.61 -5.54 -5.35
C LEU A 14 25.41 -6.79 -6.23
N LEU A 15 25.35 -7.99 -5.63
CA LEU A 15 25.03 -9.24 -6.33
C LEU A 15 23.53 -9.42 -6.59
N ALA A 16 22.65 -8.91 -5.73
CA ALA A 16 21.20 -8.97 -5.94
C ALA A 16 20.68 -7.97 -6.98
N MET A 17 21.43 -6.89 -7.26
CA MET A 17 21.07 -5.87 -8.25
C MET A 17 21.00 -6.42 -9.69
N PRO A 18 22.03 -7.14 -10.22
CA PRO A 18 21.98 -7.70 -11.56
C PRO A 18 20.96 -8.85 -11.68
N LEU A 19 20.75 -9.64 -10.62
CA LEU A 19 19.72 -10.68 -10.57
C LEU A 19 18.30 -10.10 -10.63
N ARG A 20 18.06 -8.96 -9.97
CA ARG A 20 16.77 -8.25 -10.05
C ARG A 20 16.58 -7.58 -11.41
N PHE A 21 17.63 -6.97 -11.96
CA PHE A 21 17.59 -6.30 -13.27
C PHE A 21 17.38 -7.30 -14.42
N GLY A 22 18.07 -8.45 -14.37
CA GLY A 22 17.89 -9.55 -15.32
C GLY A 22 16.46 -10.10 -15.29
N ARG A 23 15.85 -10.21 -14.10
CA ARG A 23 14.48 -10.75 -13.97
C ARG A 23 13.38 -9.82 -14.48
N THR A 24 13.61 -8.52 -14.57
CA THR A 24 12.69 -7.55 -15.18
C THR A 24 12.80 -7.57 -16.71
N ILE A 25 14.02 -7.70 -17.24
CA ILE A 25 14.27 -7.76 -18.68
C ILE A 25 13.68 -9.05 -19.26
N ILE A 26 13.79 -10.17 -18.55
CA ILE A 26 13.23 -11.45 -19.00
C ILE A 26 11.72 -11.37 -19.23
N GLY A 27 10.96 -10.69 -18.36
CA GLY A 27 9.51 -10.55 -18.55
C GLY A 27 9.15 -9.74 -19.79
N PHE A 28 9.87 -8.65 -20.08
CA PHE A 28 9.69 -7.91 -21.34
C PHE A 28 10.02 -8.76 -22.55
N VAL A 29 11.15 -9.48 -22.54
CA VAL A 29 11.57 -10.34 -23.65
C VAL A 29 10.50 -11.39 -23.94
N ILE A 30 9.97 -12.06 -22.90
CA ILE A 30 8.92 -13.06 -23.05
C ILE A 30 7.63 -12.43 -23.58
N ALA A 31 7.23 -11.27 -23.05
CA ALA A 31 6.01 -10.59 -23.48
C ALA A 31 6.07 -10.19 -24.96
N TYR A 32 7.17 -9.57 -25.38
CA TYR A 32 7.37 -9.16 -26.77
C TYR A 32 7.56 -10.35 -27.71
N ALA A 33 8.23 -11.42 -27.28
CA ALA A 33 8.31 -12.65 -28.04
C ALA A 33 6.92 -13.27 -28.25
N GLY A 34 6.07 -13.29 -27.21
CA GLY A 34 4.67 -13.73 -27.31
C GLY A 34 3.85 -12.90 -28.30
N LEU A 35 3.99 -11.57 -28.26
CA LEU A 35 3.33 -10.67 -29.22
C LEU A 35 3.83 -10.89 -30.65
N GLY A 36 5.14 -11.08 -30.86
CA GLY A 36 5.72 -11.36 -32.17
C GLY A 36 5.24 -12.70 -32.75
N LEU A 37 5.18 -13.74 -31.91
CA LEU A 37 4.66 -15.05 -32.31
C LEU A 37 3.15 -15.00 -32.62
N ALA A 38 2.38 -14.21 -31.86
CA ALA A 38 0.98 -13.94 -32.14
C ALA A 38 0.80 -13.19 -33.47
N ALA A 39 1.60 -12.15 -33.73
CA ALA A 39 1.57 -11.42 -34.99
C ALA A 39 1.90 -12.31 -36.20
N TYR A 40 2.82 -13.25 -36.05
CA TYR A 40 3.18 -14.20 -37.10
C TYR A 40 2.13 -15.32 -37.31
N GLY A 41 1.10 -15.40 -36.46
CA GLY A 41 0.02 -16.39 -36.59
C GLY A 41 0.43 -17.81 -36.19
N VAL A 42 1.54 -17.97 -35.44
CA VAL A 42 2.05 -19.28 -34.99
C VAL A 42 1.01 -20.02 -34.15
N PHE A 43 0.20 -19.29 -33.37
CA PHE A 43 -0.85 -19.87 -32.53
C PHE A 43 -2.11 -20.26 -33.33
N ARG A 44 -2.28 -19.73 -34.53
CA ARG A 44 -3.46 -19.95 -35.38
C ARG A 44 -3.30 -21.15 -36.32
N ASN A 45 -2.11 -21.32 -36.92
CA ASN A 45 -1.82 -22.39 -37.89
C ASN A 45 -1.35 -23.71 -37.21
N ALA A 46 -2.02 -24.10 -36.14
CA ALA A 46 -1.61 -25.17 -35.21
C ALA A 46 -1.76 -26.62 -35.74
N SER A 47 -1.69 -26.87 -37.05
CA SER A 47 -2.03 -28.21 -37.57
C SER A 47 -1.05 -29.32 -37.17
N ASP A 48 0.18 -29.01 -36.74
CA ASP A 48 1.20 -30.03 -36.40
C ASP A 48 1.82 -29.93 -34.98
N SER A 49 1.48 -28.95 -34.13
CA SER A 49 2.20 -28.75 -32.85
C SER A 49 1.40 -28.11 -31.70
N GLY A 50 0.18 -28.61 -31.43
CA GLY A 50 -0.66 -28.12 -30.33
C GLY A 50 -0.03 -28.20 -28.92
N THR A 51 0.92 -29.10 -28.70
CA THR A 51 1.61 -29.25 -27.41
C THR A 51 2.56 -28.09 -27.08
N ALA A 52 3.27 -27.56 -28.07
CA ALA A 52 4.19 -26.42 -27.88
C ALA A 52 3.42 -25.13 -27.57
N GLN A 53 2.26 -24.95 -28.18
CA GLN A 53 1.39 -23.79 -27.94
C GLN A 53 0.75 -23.82 -26.55
N LEU A 54 0.28 -24.99 -26.11
CA LEU A 54 -0.24 -25.17 -24.75
C LEU A 54 0.85 -24.92 -23.70
N LEU A 55 2.09 -25.38 -23.94
CA LEU A 55 3.22 -25.12 -23.05
C LEU A 55 3.60 -23.63 -23.02
N ALA A 56 3.57 -22.94 -24.17
CA ALA A 56 3.83 -21.50 -24.23
C ALA A 56 2.76 -20.70 -23.49
N LEU A 57 1.48 -21.01 -23.69
CA LEU A 57 0.36 -20.40 -22.97
C LEU A 57 0.45 -20.67 -21.47
N LEU A 58 0.69 -21.92 -21.07
CA LEU A 58 0.81 -22.32 -19.67
C LEU A 58 2.00 -21.62 -19.01
N GLY A 59 3.14 -21.52 -19.70
CA GLY A 59 4.30 -20.75 -19.24
C GLY A 59 3.99 -19.27 -19.03
N LEU A 60 3.24 -18.66 -19.95
CA LEU A 60 2.84 -17.25 -19.90
C LEU A 60 1.82 -17.00 -18.76
N CYS A 61 0.83 -17.89 -18.60
CA CYS A 61 -0.12 -17.87 -17.49
C CYS A 61 0.57 -18.05 -16.13
N VAL A 62 1.48 -19.02 -16.02
CA VAL A 62 2.25 -19.25 -14.78
C VAL A 62 3.10 -18.03 -14.45
N LEU A 63 3.78 -17.42 -15.44
CA LEU A 63 4.56 -16.20 -15.22
C LEU A 63 3.69 -15.03 -14.77
N LEU A 64 2.52 -14.84 -15.36
CA LEU A 64 1.55 -13.82 -14.95
C LEU A 64 1.09 -14.02 -13.51
N VAL A 65 0.69 -15.24 -13.16
CA VAL A 65 0.23 -15.58 -11.81
C VAL A 65 1.36 -15.34 -10.80
N VAL A 66 2.57 -15.83 -11.06
CA VAL A 66 3.73 -15.62 -10.18
C VAL A 66 4.02 -14.14 -9.99
N LYS A 67 4.05 -13.33 -11.06
CA LYS A 67 4.31 -11.89 -10.97
C LYS A 67 3.18 -11.12 -10.25
N LEU A 68 1.93 -11.55 -10.43
CA LEU A 68 0.79 -10.97 -9.72
C LEU A 68 0.87 -11.28 -8.22
N PHE A 69 1.17 -12.51 -7.84
CA PHE A 69 1.38 -12.89 -6.44
C PHE A 69 2.56 -12.16 -5.82
N GLU A 70 3.67 -12.01 -6.53
CA GLU A 70 4.81 -11.22 -6.06
C GLU A 70 4.48 -9.74 -5.87
N ARG A 71 3.60 -9.18 -6.70
CA ARG A 71 3.12 -7.80 -6.58
C ARG A 71 2.19 -7.62 -5.40
N VAL A 72 1.32 -8.59 -5.12
CA VAL A 72 0.43 -8.57 -3.96
C VAL A 72 1.22 -8.80 -2.66
N ALA A 73 2.20 -9.70 -2.68
CA ALA A 73 3.04 -10.01 -1.52
C ALA A 73 4.04 -8.90 -1.17
N ARG A 74 4.48 -8.09 -2.15
CA ARG A 74 5.31 -6.91 -1.90
C ARG A 74 4.41 -5.71 -1.59
N SER A 75 4.09 -5.54 -0.31
CA SER A 75 3.40 -4.35 0.19
C SER A 75 4.11 -3.06 -0.22
N ARG A 76 3.35 -2.14 -0.86
CA ARG A 76 3.48 -0.66 -1.06
C ARG A 76 4.86 0.05 -0.96
N LEU A 77 5.99 -0.63 -1.04
CA LEU A 77 7.32 -0.06 -1.06
C LEU A 77 7.69 0.26 -2.50
N HIS A 78 7.46 1.52 -2.89
CA HIS A 78 7.92 2.14 -4.13
C HIS A 78 7.83 1.22 -5.37
N THR A 79 6.64 1.09 -5.94
CA THR A 79 6.49 0.49 -7.27
C THR A 79 7.25 1.32 -8.30
N SER A 80 8.21 0.70 -8.98
CA SER A 80 8.94 1.32 -10.07
C SER A 80 8.09 1.30 -11.34
N ILE A 81 8.17 2.37 -12.13
CA ILE A 81 7.46 2.49 -13.42
C ILE A 81 7.76 1.29 -14.34
N GLY A 82 8.97 0.75 -14.26
CA GLY A 82 9.39 -0.43 -15.04
C GLY A 82 8.64 -1.71 -14.68
N ALA A 83 8.31 -1.93 -13.40
CA ALA A 83 7.56 -3.11 -12.98
C ALA A 83 6.08 -3.06 -13.42
N ASP A 84 5.49 -1.86 -13.43
CA ASP A 84 4.14 -1.64 -13.95
C ASP A 84 4.08 -1.87 -15.46
N LEU A 85 5.09 -1.38 -16.18
CA LEU A 85 5.23 -1.63 -17.62
C LEU A 85 5.42 -3.11 -17.92
N GLU A 86 6.29 -3.81 -17.21
CA GLU A 86 6.55 -5.25 -17.41
C GLU A 86 5.27 -6.07 -17.26
N LEU A 87 4.55 -5.86 -16.16
CA LEU A 87 3.31 -6.60 -15.88
C LEU A 87 2.22 -6.28 -16.92
N GLY A 88 2.05 -5.00 -17.27
CA GLY A 88 1.04 -4.63 -18.26
C GLY A 88 1.36 -5.18 -19.65
N THR A 89 2.63 -5.20 -20.07
CA THR A 89 3.05 -5.78 -21.35
C THR A 89 2.82 -7.30 -21.36
N LEU A 90 3.05 -7.98 -20.24
CA LEU A 90 2.72 -9.41 -20.09
C LEU A 90 1.22 -9.65 -20.19
N CYS A 91 0.37 -8.82 -19.57
CA CYS A 91 -1.08 -8.95 -19.67
C CYS A 91 -1.58 -8.75 -21.11
N VAL A 92 -1.03 -7.76 -21.82
CA VAL A 92 -1.34 -7.50 -23.25
C VAL A 92 -0.90 -8.67 -24.11
N SER A 93 0.31 -9.20 -23.88
CA SER A 93 0.81 -10.39 -24.57
C SER A 93 -0.11 -11.58 -24.36
N ALA A 94 -0.51 -11.84 -23.13
CA ALA A 94 -1.43 -12.94 -22.81
C ALA A 94 -2.79 -12.81 -23.48
N SER A 95 -3.37 -11.61 -23.53
CA SER A 95 -4.67 -11.40 -24.18
C SER A 95 -4.59 -11.67 -25.68
N PHE A 96 -3.53 -11.21 -26.35
CA PHE A 96 -3.36 -11.47 -27.79
C PHE A 96 -3.08 -12.95 -28.10
N VAL A 97 -2.25 -13.62 -27.30
CA VAL A 97 -2.03 -15.07 -27.45
C VAL A 97 -3.35 -15.83 -27.28
N LEU A 98 -4.16 -15.46 -26.29
CA LEU A 98 -5.47 -16.09 -26.06
C LEU A 98 -6.44 -15.85 -27.23
N ILE A 99 -6.47 -14.63 -27.77
CA ILE A 99 -7.31 -14.27 -28.93
C ILE A 99 -6.91 -15.10 -30.15
N GLU A 100 -5.62 -15.16 -30.47
CA GLU A 100 -5.10 -15.95 -31.59
C GLU A 100 -5.44 -17.44 -31.46
N LEU A 101 -5.35 -18.02 -30.26
CA LEU A 101 -5.75 -19.41 -30.01
C LEU A 101 -7.25 -19.67 -30.24
N THR A 102 -8.10 -18.67 -29.98
CA THR A 102 -9.56 -18.80 -30.15
C THR A 102 -10.08 -18.47 -31.54
N GLY A 103 -9.18 -18.29 -32.52
CA GLY A 103 -9.55 -18.02 -33.91
C GLY A 103 -9.17 -16.62 -34.40
N GLY A 104 -8.38 -15.87 -33.63
CA GLY A 104 -7.82 -14.58 -34.06
C GLY A 104 -8.78 -13.40 -33.86
N PRO A 105 -8.61 -12.31 -34.64
CA PRO A 105 -9.35 -11.07 -34.45
C PRO A 105 -10.88 -11.21 -34.51
N GLY A 106 -11.40 -12.17 -35.28
CA GLY A 106 -12.84 -12.45 -35.35
C GLY A 106 -13.39 -13.29 -34.18
N GLY A 107 -12.55 -13.68 -33.23
CA GLY A 107 -12.91 -14.57 -32.12
C GLY A 107 -13.79 -13.91 -31.06
N LEU A 108 -14.59 -14.72 -30.37
CA LEU A 108 -15.50 -14.29 -29.30
C LEU A 108 -14.78 -13.61 -28.11
N LEU A 109 -13.49 -13.87 -27.93
CA LEU A 109 -12.71 -13.34 -26.81
C LEU A 109 -12.09 -11.96 -27.08
N TYR A 110 -12.21 -11.41 -28.29
CA TYR A 110 -11.65 -10.09 -28.60
C TYR A 110 -12.05 -8.97 -27.61
N PRO A 111 -13.30 -8.92 -27.08
CA PRO A 111 -13.70 -7.91 -26.10
C PRO A 111 -12.86 -7.88 -24.81
N ILE A 112 -12.10 -8.94 -24.49
CA ILE A 112 -11.18 -8.95 -23.35
C ILE A 112 -10.11 -7.86 -23.48
N THR A 113 -9.68 -7.54 -24.71
CA THR A 113 -8.70 -6.49 -24.97
C THR A 113 -9.27 -5.11 -24.64
N TYR A 114 -10.56 -4.86 -24.88
CA TYR A 114 -11.19 -3.60 -24.51
C TYR A 114 -11.28 -3.44 -22.99
N ALA A 115 -11.62 -4.51 -22.26
CA ALA A 115 -11.61 -4.51 -20.81
C ALA A 115 -10.20 -4.30 -20.24
N LEU A 116 -9.19 -4.93 -20.87
CA LEU A 116 -7.79 -4.74 -20.51
C LEU A 116 -7.32 -3.30 -20.75
N VAL A 117 -7.69 -2.68 -21.87
CA VAL A 117 -7.43 -1.26 -22.14
C VAL A 117 -8.03 -0.38 -21.06
N ALA A 118 -9.31 -0.58 -20.74
CA ALA A 118 -9.99 0.15 -19.69
C ALA A 118 -9.26 0.04 -18.35
N PHE A 119 -8.87 -1.18 -17.97
CA PHE A 119 -8.09 -1.44 -16.77
C PHE A 119 -6.72 -0.73 -16.79
N LEU A 120 -5.95 -0.88 -17.86
CA LEU A 120 -4.61 -0.28 -17.96
C LEU A 120 -4.65 1.25 -17.96
N VAL A 121 -5.65 1.85 -18.62
CA VAL A 121 -5.86 3.31 -18.64
C VAL A 121 -6.33 3.83 -17.27
N SER A 122 -7.15 3.05 -16.57
CA SER A 122 -7.70 3.37 -15.26
C SER A 122 -6.62 3.47 -14.17
N PHE A 123 -5.70 2.50 -14.14
CA PHE A 123 -4.76 2.35 -13.03
C PHE A 123 -3.37 2.96 -13.25
N HIS A 124 -3.06 3.49 -14.45
CA HIS A 124 -1.72 3.99 -14.79
C HIS A 124 -1.67 5.49 -15.16
N ARG A 125 -0.46 6.06 -15.10
CA ARG A 125 -0.19 7.45 -15.54
C ARG A 125 -0.37 7.58 -17.05
N LEU A 126 -0.74 8.77 -17.54
CA LEU A 126 -0.99 9.04 -18.96
C LEU A 126 0.09 8.50 -19.92
N ARG A 127 1.37 8.69 -19.58
CA ARG A 127 2.48 8.22 -20.42
C ARG A 127 2.53 6.68 -20.51
N VAL A 128 2.24 5.99 -19.41
CA VAL A 128 2.24 4.52 -19.34
C VAL A 128 0.99 3.96 -20.04
N SER A 129 -0.17 4.57 -19.84
CA SER A 129 -1.40 4.20 -20.55
C SER A 129 -1.26 4.39 -22.06
N ALA A 130 -0.68 5.52 -22.50
CA ALA A 130 -0.42 5.78 -23.92
C ALA A 130 0.49 4.72 -24.54
N TYR A 131 1.52 4.27 -23.81
CA TYR A 131 2.37 3.16 -24.24
C TYR A 131 1.57 1.88 -24.49
N PHE A 132 0.66 1.49 -23.59
CA PHE A 132 -0.15 0.28 -23.78
C PHE A 132 -1.14 0.40 -24.94
N VAL A 133 -1.75 1.57 -25.13
CA VAL A 133 -2.64 1.80 -26.28
C VAL A 133 -1.86 1.67 -27.59
N VAL A 134 -0.68 2.29 -27.69
CA VAL A 134 0.20 2.16 -28.86
C VAL A 134 0.64 0.72 -29.07
N LEU A 135 0.98 0.00 -27.99
CA LEU A 135 1.37 -1.41 -28.06
C LEU A 135 0.23 -2.29 -28.61
N ILE A 136 -0.99 -2.09 -28.15
CA ILE A 136 -2.17 -2.85 -28.59
C ILE A 136 -2.47 -2.55 -30.06
N LEU A 137 -2.55 -1.28 -30.44
CA LEU A 137 -2.79 -0.88 -31.83
C LEU A 137 -1.67 -1.32 -32.77
N GLY A 138 -0.41 -1.23 -32.31
CA GLY A 138 0.75 -1.71 -33.05
C GLY A 138 0.71 -3.21 -33.26
N THR A 139 0.28 -3.98 -32.27
CA THR A 139 0.13 -5.45 -32.41
C THR A 139 -1.02 -5.79 -33.36
N GLU A 140 -2.17 -5.13 -33.25
CA GLU A 140 -3.30 -5.31 -34.17
C GLU A 140 -2.93 -5.01 -35.63
N GLY A 141 -2.19 -3.91 -35.84
CA GLY A 141 -1.65 -3.53 -37.13
C GLY A 141 -0.61 -4.52 -37.64
N ALA A 142 0.27 -5.01 -36.77
CA ALA A 142 1.27 -6.01 -37.12
C ALA A 142 0.63 -7.34 -37.54
N ILE A 143 -0.41 -7.80 -36.84
CA ILE A 143 -1.17 -9.00 -37.22
C ILE A 143 -1.76 -8.84 -38.63
N ASN A 144 -2.43 -7.70 -38.90
CA ASN A 144 -3.04 -7.45 -40.20
C ASN A 144 -2.01 -7.28 -41.33
N TRP A 145 -0.82 -6.74 -41.03
CA TRP A 145 0.27 -6.60 -42.00
C TRP A 145 0.94 -7.93 -42.32
N VAL A 146 1.23 -8.74 -41.29
CA VAL A 146 1.97 -10.00 -41.41
C VAL A 146 1.08 -11.15 -41.91
N GLN A 147 -0.24 -11.08 -41.68
CA GLN A 147 -1.20 -12.09 -42.14
C GLN A 147 -2.24 -11.51 -43.13
N PRO A 148 -1.85 -11.14 -44.37
CA PRO A 148 -2.75 -10.53 -45.36
C PRO A 148 -3.96 -11.40 -45.70
N ALA A 149 -3.82 -12.72 -45.64
CA ALA A 149 -4.88 -13.68 -45.94
C ALA A 149 -6.07 -13.59 -44.96
N SER A 150 -5.85 -13.01 -43.79
CA SER A 150 -6.90 -12.76 -42.79
C SER A 150 -7.13 -11.28 -42.50
N ALA A 151 -6.55 -10.39 -43.31
CA ALA A 151 -6.68 -8.96 -43.13
C ALA A 151 -8.08 -8.52 -43.56
N ASP A 152 -8.90 -8.13 -42.58
CA ASP A 152 -10.16 -7.43 -42.80
C ASP A 152 -10.03 -6.00 -42.27
N TYR A 153 -9.81 -5.06 -43.18
CA TYR A 153 -9.66 -3.65 -42.83
C TYR A 153 -10.89 -3.08 -42.13
N ARG A 154 -12.10 -3.61 -42.38
CA ARG A 154 -13.31 -3.14 -41.68
C ARG A 154 -13.28 -3.56 -40.22
N LEU A 155 -12.85 -4.79 -39.95
CA LEU A 155 -12.68 -5.31 -38.61
C LEU A 155 -11.58 -4.57 -37.84
N LEU A 156 -10.43 -4.32 -38.49
CA LEU A 156 -9.33 -3.53 -37.90
C LEU A 156 -9.77 -2.10 -37.55
N ILE A 157 -10.52 -1.43 -38.44
CA ILE A 157 -11.04 -0.08 -38.17
C ILE A 157 -12.01 -0.11 -36.99
N SER A 158 -12.91 -1.10 -36.94
CA SER A 158 -13.83 -1.30 -35.81
C SER A 158 -13.05 -1.47 -34.50
N HIS A 159 -12.10 -2.40 -34.45
CA HIS A 159 -11.30 -2.65 -33.25
C HIS A 159 -10.50 -1.43 -32.80
N THR A 160 -9.83 -0.78 -33.74
CA THR A 160 -9.06 0.44 -33.47
C THR A 160 -9.95 1.54 -32.90
N SER A 161 -11.12 1.75 -33.49
CA SER A 161 -12.07 2.75 -33.01
C SER A 161 -12.63 2.41 -31.63
N PHE A 162 -12.94 1.14 -31.33
CA PHE A 162 -13.33 0.72 -29.98
C PHE A 162 -12.21 0.89 -28.96
N VAL A 163 -10.97 0.49 -29.27
CA VAL A 163 -9.81 0.70 -28.38
C VAL A 163 -9.61 2.18 -28.07
N LEU A 164 -9.65 3.04 -29.09
CA LEU A 164 -9.51 4.49 -28.92
C LEU A 164 -10.67 5.08 -28.11
N LEU A 165 -11.91 4.66 -28.39
CA LEU A 165 -13.10 5.12 -27.68
C LEU A 165 -13.05 4.73 -26.19
N PHE A 166 -12.76 3.46 -25.87
CA PHE A 166 -12.63 3.00 -24.49
C PHE A 166 -11.46 3.68 -23.78
N SER A 167 -10.30 3.81 -24.44
CA SER A 167 -9.17 4.54 -23.87
C SER A 167 -9.54 5.99 -23.57
N PHE A 168 -10.25 6.67 -24.48
CA PHE A 168 -10.68 8.04 -24.29
C PHE A 168 -11.70 8.17 -23.15
N LEU A 169 -12.75 7.35 -23.16
CA LEU A 169 -13.81 7.39 -22.16
C LEU A 169 -13.27 7.14 -20.75
N TYR A 170 -12.41 6.13 -20.57
CA TYR A 170 -11.81 5.84 -19.27
C TYR A 170 -10.76 6.87 -18.87
N ALA A 171 -10.02 7.45 -19.82
CA ALA A 171 -9.09 8.54 -19.52
C ALA A 171 -9.81 9.81 -19.06
N VAL A 172 -11.00 10.10 -19.59
CA VAL A 172 -11.79 11.30 -19.23
C VAL A 172 -12.62 11.06 -17.97
N PHE A 173 -13.44 10.02 -17.94
CA PHE A 173 -14.44 9.77 -16.90
C PHE A 173 -13.82 9.30 -15.58
N LEU A 174 -12.79 8.45 -15.63
CA LEU A 174 -12.19 7.97 -14.39
C LEU A 174 -11.20 8.97 -13.79
N ARG A 175 -10.56 9.79 -14.64
CA ARG A 175 -9.72 10.87 -14.11
C ARG A 175 -10.54 11.98 -13.49
N SER A 176 -11.72 12.30 -14.00
CA SER A 176 -12.57 13.29 -13.35
C SER A 176 -12.98 12.79 -11.96
N GLU A 177 -13.38 11.52 -11.83
CA GLU A 177 -13.78 10.97 -10.53
C GLU A 177 -12.59 10.83 -9.55
N ILE A 178 -11.44 10.32 -10.03
CA ILE A 178 -10.24 10.16 -9.18
C ILE A 178 -9.60 11.51 -8.84
N ALA A 179 -9.55 12.46 -9.77
CA ALA A 179 -9.04 13.80 -9.50
C ALA A 179 -9.95 14.54 -8.52
N GLN A 180 -11.26 14.37 -8.63
CA GLN A 180 -12.21 14.94 -7.69
C GLN A 180 -12.02 14.34 -6.29
N ARG A 181 -11.95 13.01 -6.15
CA ARG A 181 -11.70 12.35 -4.86
C ARG A 181 -10.35 12.71 -4.25
N ARG A 182 -9.29 12.80 -5.07
CA ARG A 182 -7.96 13.18 -4.62
C ARG A 182 -7.89 14.65 -4.19
N SER A 183 -8.57 15.55 -4.92
CA SER A 183 -8.64 16.96 -4.56
C SER A 183 -9.39 17.19 -3.25
N THR A 184 -10.44 16.41 -2.98
CA THR A 184 -11.15 16.46 -1.70
C THR A 184 -10.25 15.98 -0.57
N MET A 185 -9.54 14.87 -0.75
CA MET A 185 -8.63 14.33 0.26
C MET A 185 -7.43 15.26 0.53
N GLU A 186 -6.84 15.88 -0.49
CA GLU A 186 -5.76 16.88 -0.31
C GLU A 186 -6.27 18.15 0.39
N ARG A 187 -7.51 18.57 0.11
CA ARG A 187 -8.16 19.70 0.81
C ARG A 187 -8.49 19.38 2.27
N GLU A 188 -8.98 18.18 2.54
CA GLU A 188 -9.25 17.72 3.91
C GLU A 188 -7.95 17.62 4.71
N ILE A 189 -6.90 17.01 4.15
CA ILE A 189 -5.59 16.93 4.79
C ILE A 189 -5.02 18.34 5.02
N GLY A 190 -5.12 19.23 4.03
CA GLY A 190 -4.67 20.62 4.15
C GLY A 190 -5.42 21.39 5.23
N ALA A 191 -6.75 21.23 5.30
CA ALA A 191 -7.59 21.84 6.32
C ALA A 191 -7.27 21.29 7.73
N HIS A 192 -7.02 19.98 7.85
CA HIS A 192 -6.57 19.38 9.11
C HIS A 192 -5.19 19.88 9.54
N MET A 193 -4.24 20.04 8.61
CA MET A 193 -2.92 20.60 8.89
C MET A 193 -3.00 22.08 9.30
N GLN A 194 -3.87 22.86 8.66
CA GLN A 194 -4.12 24.24 9.06
C GLN A 194 -4.71 24.32 10.46
N LYS A 195 -5.71 23.49 10.79
CA LYS A 195 -6.26 23.39 12.15
C LYS A 195 -5.18 23.08 13.18
N ILE A 196 -4.32 22.09 12.93
CA ILE A 196 -3.20 21.75 13.82
C ILE A 196 -2.21 22.91 13.97
N SER A 197 -1.89 23.61 12.87
CA SER A 197 -1.02 24.79 12.89
C SER A 197 -1.65 25.94 13.68
N ASP A 198 -2.95 26.17 13.50
CA ASP A 198 -3.67 27.25 14.17
C ASP A 198 -3.87 26.96 15.65
N GLU A 199 -4.16 25.71 16.02
CA GLU A 199 -4.12 25.21 17.39
C GLU A 199 -2.72 25.43 17.99
N ALA A 200 -1.64 25.01 17.31
CA ALA A 200 -0.27 25.22 17.77
C ALA A 200 0.10 26.71 17.95
N LYS A 201 -0.38 27.59 17.06
CA LYS A 201 -0.22 29.06 17.19
C LYS A 201 -1.03 29.60 18.35
N GLN A 202 -2.26 29.13 18.55
CA GLN A 202 -3.08 29.48 19.71
C GLN A 202 -2.37 29.07 21.00
N PHE A 203 -1.81 27.86 21.08
CA PHE A 203 -0.99 27.45 22.23
C PHE A 203 0.24 28.32 22.44
N ARG A 204 0.92 28.76 21.38
CA ARG A 204 2.03 29.72 21.49
C ARG A 204 1.57 31.10 21.96
N LEU A 205 0.37 31.53 21.58
CA LEU A 205 -0.26 32.78 22.03
C LEU A 205 -0.81 32.67 23.46
N THR A 206 -1.24 31.50 23.92
CA THR A 206 -1.59 31.26 25.33
C THR A 206 -0.33 31.11 26.20
N SER A 207 0.81 30.73 25.61
CA SER A 207 2.12 30.70 26.27
C SER A 207 2.78 32.09 26.37
N GLY A 208 2.30 33.05 25.58
CA GLY A 208 2.79 34.43 25.53
C GLY A 208 1.70 35.44 25.77
N LEU A 209 1.37 35.68 27.05
CA LEU A 209 0.80 36.94 27.56
C LEU A 209 -0.50 37.41 26.85
N SER A 210 -1.66 36.96 27.34
CA SER A 210 -2.88 37.75 27.12
C SER A 210 -2.70 39.11 27.78
N LEU A 211 -3.16 40.19 27.15
CA LEU A 211 -3.08 41.55 27.67
C LEU A 211 -3.77 41.74 29.06
N GLU A 212 -4.53 40.74 29.53
CA GLU A 212 -5.03 40.57 30.90
C GLU A 212 -3.96 40.19 31.94
N SER A 213 -2.76 39.77 31.51
CA SER A 213 -1.66 39.40 32.40
C SER A 213 -0.99 40.59 33.08
N ARG A 214 -1.34 41.82 32.72
CA ARG A 214 -0.78 43.04 33.32
C ARG A 214 -1.41 43.39 34.67
N GLU A 215 -2.57 42.84 34.99
CA GLU A 215 -3.31 43.14 36.22
C GLU A 215 -3.34 41.98 37.23
N MET A 216 -2.91 40.77 36.83
CA MET A 216 -2.87 39.60 37.72
C MET A 216 -1.62 39.57 38.60
N SER A 217 -1.77 39.04 39.82
CA SER A 217 -0.65 38.92 40.74
C SER A 217 0.41 37.94 40.21
N PRO A 218 1.70 38.11 40.58
CA PRO A 218 2.77 37.20 40.18
C PRO A 218 2.50 35.72 40.53
N GLU A 219 1.76 35.47 41.61
CA GLU A 219 1.41 34.12 42.07
C GLU A 219 0.33 33.47 41.20
N GLU A 220 -0.69 34.23 40.77
CA GLU A 220 -1.76 33.75 39.88
C GLU A 220 -1.23 33.45 38.48
N LEU A 221 -0.31 34.27 37.98
CA LEU A 221 0.41 34.03 36.72
C LEU A 221 1.28 32.78 36.77
N ALA A 222 1.93 32.52 37.91
CA ALA A 222 2.71 31.30 38.12
C ALA A 222 1.82 30.05 38.27
N HIS A 223 0.61 30.21 38.82
CA HIS A 223 -0.38 29.15 38.91
C HIS A 223 -0.97 28.80 37.53
N ARG A 224 -1.41 29.80 36.75
CA ARG A 224 -1.95 29.59 35.39
C ARG A 224 -0.91 29.04 34.41
N ARG A 225 0.36 29.47 34.49
CA ARG A 225 1.46 28.90 33.69
C ARG A 225 1.68 27.41 33.97
N ARG A 226 1.57 26.99 35.25
CA ARG A 226 1.63 25.58 35.61
C ARG A 226 0.45 24.79 35.04
N ILE A 227 -0.77 25.32 35.13
CA ILE A 227 -1.97 24.67 34.59
C ILE A 227 -1.91 24.55 33.06
N GLY A 228 -1.54 25.62 32.35
CA GLY A 228 -1.43 25.61 30.88
C GLY A 228 -0.34 24.68 30.36
N SER A 229 0.79 24.57 31.07
CA SER A 229 1.85 23.62 30.73
C SER A 229 1.42 22.16 30.93
N VAL A 230 0.60 21.89 31.97
CA VAL A 230 0.06 20.54 32.24
C VAL A 230 -0.98 20.13 31.19
N GLN A 231 -1.82 21.08 30.74
CA GLN A 231 -2.81 20.87 29.69
C GLN A 231 -2.15 20.53 28.34
N ALA A 232 -1.14 21.30 27.93
CA ALA A 232 -0.40 21.06 26.69
C ALA A 232 0.32 19.70 26.67
N ILE A 233 0.81 19.25 27.82
CA ILE A 233 1.41 17.91 27.98
C ILE A 233 0.36 16.82 27.80
N HIS A 234 -0.85 16.97 28.35
CA HIS A 234 -1.94 16.00 28.16
C HIS A 234 -2.35 15.87 26.69
N GLU A 235 -2.50 16.98 25.97
CA GLU A 235 -2.87 16.97 24.56
C GLU A 235 -1.78 16.35 23.65
N SER A 236 -0.50 16.54 24.01
CA SER A 236 0.59 15.88 23.29
C SER A 236 0.50 14.35 23.40
N PHE A 237 0.22 13.81 24.60
CA PHE A 237 0.06 12.37 24.80
C PHE A 237 -1.14 11.79 24.07
N TYR A 238 -2.25 12.54 24.03
CA TYR A 238 -3.43 12.15 23.27
C TYR A 238 -3.12 11.93 21.78
N ASN A 239 -2.37 12.86 21.17
CA ASN A 239 -2.00 12.77 19.76
C ASN A 239 -1.07 11.58 19.47
N VAL A 240 -0.11 11.31 20.35
CA VAL A 240 0.79 10.15 20.20
C VAL A 240 0.02 8.84 20.28
N LEU A 241 -0.90 8.70 21.24
CA LEU A 241 -1.75 7.51 21.34
C LEU A 241 -2.65 7.34 20.12
N ALA A 242 -3.21 8.43 19.60
CA ALA A 242 -4.04 8.40 18.39
C ALA A 242 -3.27 7.97 17.14
N VAL A 243 -1.96 8.26 17.06
CA VAL A 243 -1.08 7.75 16.00
C VAL A 243 -0.79 6.26 16.20
N ALA A 244 -0.46 5.84 17.42
CA ALA A 244 -0.19 4.44 17.74
C ALA A 244 -1.42 3.54 17.47
N GLU A 245 -2.62 4.01 17.84
CA GLU A 245 -3.89 3.34 17.57
C GLU A 245 -4.10 3.14 16.06
N ARG A 246 -3.93 4.19 15.25
CA ARG A 246 -4.14 4.11 13.79
C ARG A 246 -3.07 3.29 13.07
N ALA A 247 -1.83 3.34 13.54
CA ALA A 247 -0.71 2.65 12.88
C ALA A 247 -0.69 1.15 13.18
N LEU A 248 -1.02 0.76 14.41
CA LEU A 248 -0.94 -0.62 14.87
C LEU A 248 -2.30 -1.33 14.92
N THR A 249 -3.40 -0.59 14.79
CA THR A 249 -4.77 -1.09 14.94
C THR A 249 -4.94 -2.02 16.16
N PRO A 250 -4.46 -1.62 17.35
CA PRO A 250 -4.41 -2.51 18.51
C PRO A 250 -5.81 -2.71 19.09
N HIS A 251 -6.00 -3.82 19.81
CA HIS A 251 -7.20 -4.04 20.61
C HIS A 251 -7.31 -3.03 21.79
N THR A 252 -6.17 -2.73 22.41
CA THR A 252 -6.05 -1.70 23.46
C THR A 252 -4.67 -1.04 23.39
N VAL A 253 -4.63 0.28 23.50
CA VAL A 253 -3.42 1.07 23.71
C VAL A 253 -3.64 1.98 24.92
N ALA A 254 -2.66 2.02 25.82
CA ALA A 254 -2.75 2.76 27.06
C ALA A 254 -1.43 3.43 27.40
N LEU A 255 -1.50 4.63 27.98
CA LEU A 255 -0.37 5.29 28.63
C LEU A 255 -0.45 5.02 30.12
N LEU A 256 0.64 4.48 30.66
CA LEU A 256 0.74 4.08 32.05
C LEU A 256 1.73 5.00 32.76
N TRP A 257 1.35 5.56 33.91
CA TRP A 257 2.28 6.26 34.79
C TRP A 257 2.60 5.44 36.02
N LEU A 258 3.89 5.30 36.25
CA LEU A 258 4.45 4.81 37.50
C LEU A 258 4.39 5.93 38.54
N ASP A 259 3.89 5.60 39.72
CA ASP A 259 3.83 6.52 40.86
C ASP A 259 5.24 6.82 41.40
N SER A 260 5.41 7.90 42.18
CA SER A 260 6.73 8.33 42.69
C SER A 260 7.44 7.30 43.57
N ASP A 261 6.67 6.38 44.16
CA ASP A 261 7.16 5.29 44.99
C ASP A 261 7.48 4.00 44.19
N ASP A 262 7.34 4.02 42.87
CA ASP A 262 7.52 2.87 41.95
C ASP A 262 6.66 1.63 42.28
N LYS A 263 5.63 1.78 43.12
CA LYS A 263 4.80 0.67 43.61
C LYS A 263 3.50 0.47 42.85
N LYS A 264 2.98 1.52 42.23
CA LYS A 264 1.66 1.51 41.58
C LYS A 264 1.76 2.12 40.21
N ILE A 265 0.94 1.61 39.30
CA ILE A 265 0.78 2.12 37.96
C ILE A 265 -0.66 2.55 37.77
N VAL A 266 -0.84 3.74 37.20
CA VAL A 266 -2.14 4.31 36.91
C VAL A 266 -2.26 4.51 35.41
N ILE A 267 -3.38 4.08 34.84
CA ILE A 267 -3.70 4.37 33.45
C ILE A 267 -4.04 5.86 33.36
N LYS A 268 -3.28 6.59 32.53
CA LYS A 268 -3.47 8.01 32.31
C LYS A 268 -4.30 8.30 31.09
N GLU A 269 -4.02 7.58 30.02
CA GLU A 269 -4.78 7.64 28.78
C GLU A 269 -5.07 6.23 28.29
N LEU A 270 -6.27 6.01 27.76
CA LEU A 270 -6.75 4.71 27.33
C LEU A 270 -7.57 4.83 26.05
N ARG A 271 -7.24 3.95 25.10
CA ARG A 271 -8.04 3.67 23.91
C ARG A 271 -8.16 2.15 23.80
N SER A 272 -9.36 1.64 23.95
CA SER A 272 -9.62 0.20 24.04
C SER A 272 -10.92 -0.13 23.32
N GLN A 273 -10.97 -1.27 22.64
CA GLN A 273 -12.21 -1.85 22.11
C GLN A 273 -12.98 -2.65 23.17
N SER A 274 -12.38 -2.87 24.34
CA SER A 274 -12.98 -3.58 25.47
C SER A 274 -13.38 -2.63 26.60
N ASP A 275 -14.61 -2.78 27.08
CA ASP A 275 -15.16 -2.06 28.25
C ASP A 275 -14.66 -2.61 29.59
N HIS A 276 -13.86 -3.68 29.57
CA HIS A 276 -13.41 -4.40 30.76
C HIS A 276 -11.99 -4.01 31.20
N VAL A 277 -11.54 -2.79 30.90
CA VAL A 277 -10.22 -2.30 31.34
C VAL A 277 -10.33 -1.71 32.75
N ILE A 278 -9.40 -2.09 33.62
CA ILE A 278 -9.33 -1.62 35.00
C ILE A 278 -8.80 -0.19 35.02
N THR A 279 -9.59 0.74 35.56
CA THR A 279 -9.19 2.15 35.74
C THR A 279 -8.54 2.44 37.10
N LYS A 280 -8.58 1.45 38.01
CA LYS A 280 -7.95 1.56 39.34
C LYS A 280 -6.44 1.36 39.26
N PRO A 281 -5.66 1.90 40.23
CA PRO A 281 -4.22 1.67 40.27
C PRO A 281 -3.88 0.17 40.35
N ILE A 282 -2.95 -0.26 39.50
CA ILE A 282 -2.45 -1.63 39.40
C ILE A 282 -1.10 -1.71 40.13
N SER A 283 -0.78 -2.85 40.74
CA SER A 283 0.54 -3.04 41.35
C SER A 283 1.62 -3.02 40.26
N ALA A 284 2.68 -2.23 40.46
CA ALA A 284 3.73 -2.06 39.48
C ALA A 284 4.58 -3.31 39.24
N ALA A 285 4.46 -4.33 40.11
CA ALA A 285 5.17 -5.61 40.00
C ALA A 285 4.32 -6.73 39.36
N GLU A 286 3.12 -6.43 38.91
CA GLU A 286 2.14 -7.43 38.47
C GLU A 286 2.17 -7.65 36.95
N GLY A 287 2.03 -8.92 36.54
CA GLY A 287 1.88 -9.30 35.13
C GLY A 287 3.03 -8.87 34.22
N PHE A 288 2.70 -8.63 32.95
CA PHE A 288 3.68 -8.21 31.94
C PHE A 288 4.16 -6.76 32.14
N ILE A 289 3.28 -5.90 32.68
CA ILE A 289 3.66 -4.53 32.99
C ILE A 289 4.78 -4.51 34.03
N GLY A 290 4.71 -5.39 35.04
CA GLY A 290 5.77 -5.54 36.04
C GLY A 290 7.12 -6.00 35.48
N ALA A 291 7.11 -6.78 34.39
CA ALA A 291 8.35 -7.14 33.72
C ALA A 291 9.00 -5.94 33.02
N VAL A 292 8.19 -5.07 32.39
CA VAL A 292 8.66 -3.85 31.72
C VAL A 292 9.19 -2.84 32.75
N THR A 293 8.46 -2.58 33.84
CA THR A 293 8.89 -1.61 34.85
C THR A 293 10.15 -2.06 35.60
N LYS A 294 10.28 -3.35 35.91
CA LYS A 294 11.45 -3.89 36.62
C LYS A 294 12.70 -3.95 35.75
N ARG A 295 12.57 -4.32 34.48
CA ARG A 295 13.71 -4.47 33.56
C ARG A 295 14.06 -3.17 32.83
N ARG A 296 13.12 -2.23 32.72
CA ARG A 296 13.24 -0.99 31.94
C ARG A 296 13.67 -1.25 30.48
N GLU A 297 13.17 -2.35 29.92
CA GLU A 297 13.44 -2.79 28.56
C GLU A 297 12.09 -3.06 27.86
N PRO A 298 11.99 -2.76 26.55
CA PRO A 298 10.79 -3.09 25.79
C PRO A 298 10.51 -4.59 25.81
N LEU A 299 9.26 -4.96 26.09
CA LEU A 299 8.79 -6.33 26.10
C LEU A 299 7.76 -6.52 24.99
N VAL A 300 8.12 -7.34 24.01
CA VAL A 300 7.20 -7.76 22.93
C VAL A 300 6.94 -9.25 23.07
N LEU A 301 5.68 -9.62 23.24
CA LEU A 301 5.21 -10.99 23.33
C LEU A 301 4.22 -11.24 22.19
N THR A 302 4.35 -12.39 21.56
CA THR A 302 3.45 -12.85 20.51
C THR A 302 2.90 -14.22 20.88
N GLN A 303 1.75 -14.59 20.29
CA GLN A 303 1.11 -15.90 20.49
C GLN A 303 0.71 -16.20 21.95
N LEU A 304 0.24 -15.19 22.67
CA LEU A 304 -0.35 -15.36 24.00
C LEU A 304 -1.60 -16.22 23.91
N LYS A 305 -1.79 -17.06 24.94
CA LYS A 305 -3.05 -17.80 25.12
C LYS A 305 -4.18 -16.81 25.41
N PRO A 306 -5.38 -16.97 24.82
CA PRO A 306 -6.53 -16.16 25.15
C PRO A 306 -6.79 -16.14 26.66
N GLY A 307 -7.02 -14.96 27.24
CA GLY A 307 -7.22 -14.83 28.68
C GLY A 307 -5.96 -14.97 29.54
N HIS A 308 -4.77 -14.71 28.99
CA HIS A 308 -3.52 -14.83 29.73
C HIS A 308 -3.51 -13.96 31.01
N SER A 309 -3.20 -14.58 32.16
CA SER A 309 -3.20 -13.93 33.48
C SER A 309 -2.20 -12.78 33.63
N GLY A 310 -1.20 -12.72 32.76
CA GLY A 310 -0.23 -11.62 32.69
C GLY A 310 -0.80 -10.27 32.23
N LEU A 311 -2.01 -10.25 31.65
CA LEU A 311 -2.71 -9.03 31.22
C LEU A 311 -3.57 -8.48 32.36
N VAL A 312 -2.88 -8.00 33.39
CA VAL A 312 -3.46 -7.54 34.68
C VAL A 312 -4.35 -6.31 34.59
N TYR A 313 -4.47 -5.69 33.42
CA TYR A 313 -5.27 -4.49 33.18
C TYR A 313 -6.68 -4.80 32.64
N TYR A 314 -7.05 -6.08 32.44
CA TYR A 314 -8.41 -6.48 32.13
C TYR A 314 -9.09 -7.15 33.32
N THR A 315 -10.35 -6.79 33.57
CA THR A 315 -11.19 -7.42 34.59
C THR A 315 -11.67 -8.81 34.17
N HIS A 316 -11.80 -9.05 32.86
CA HIS A 316 -12.23 -10.32 32.27
C HIS A 316 -11.23 -10.80 31.22
N PRO A 317 -11.06 -12.13 31.05
CA PRO A 317 -10.24 -12.71 29.98
C PRO A 317 -10.58 -12.11 28.61
N GLN A 318 -9.59 -11.52 27.94
CA GLN A 318 -9.72 -11.00 26.57
C GLN A 318 -8.92 -11.89 25.60
N ASN A 319 -9.38 -11.93 24.34
CA ASN A 319 -8.72 -12.67 23.26
C ASN A 319 -7.54 -11.89 22.66
N VAL A 320 -6.65 -11.36 23.51
CA VAL A 320 -5.45 -10.64 23.08
C VAL A 320 -4.32 -11.63 22.88
N THR A 321 -3.77 -11.67 21.66
CA THR A 321 -2.71 -12.60 21.24
C THR A 321 -1.31 -12.00 21.34
N ASP A 322 -1.20 -10.68 21.31
CA ASP A 322 0.09 -9.99 21.23
C ASP A 322 0.12 -8.83 22.22
N PHE A 323 1.27 -8.63 22.85
CA PHE A 323 1.52 -7.56 23.82
C PHE A 323 2.82 -6.86 23.48
N ALA A 324 2.81 -5.52 23.51
CA ALA A 324 4.00 -4.70 23.41
C ALA A 324 3.98 -3.64 24.51
N GLY A 325 4.98 -3.66 25.38
CA GLY A 325 5.23 -2.65 26.40
C GLY A 325 6.60 -2.02 26.18
N VAL A 326 6.70 -0.71 26.40
CA VAL A 326 7.92 0.09 26.25
C VAL A 326 8.16 0.86 27.54
#